data_AF-A0A1M5BKV2-F1
#
_entry.id   AF-A0A1M5BKV2-F1
#
_cell.length_a   1.000
_cell.length_b   1.000
_cell.length_c   1.000
_cell.angle_alpha   90.00
_cell.angle_beta   90.00
_cell.angle_gamma   90.00
#
_symmetry.space_group_name_H-M   'P 1'
#
loop_
_entity.id
_entity.type
_entity.pdbx_description
1 polymer ?
#
loop_
_entity_poly.entity_id
_entity_poly.type
_entity_poly.pdbx_seq_one_letter_code
_entity_poly.pdbx_strand_id
1 'polypeptide(L)'
;MGGNFIIVMNIIRLSILIILGLGAIWFAWRVFMTSSMVRSALSLLASMAILGMMFLVMEAEFLGVLQIMMMATEMSIMAIFMMMYMMDPGGMGNMDMSHQKKLSIGTSLVAGAMVIVAVSFSNWETIATEVPTPAKQNYDLGMELMKRSMMIFETAGTSILVAMIVSTATALPFKNKKDD
;
A
#
# COMPACT_ATOMS: atom_id res chain seq x y z
N MET A 1 11.90 8.11 38.29
CA MET A 1 12.43 7.01 37.45
C MET A 1 11.67 6.77 36.12
N GLY A 2 10.57 7.49 35.82
CA GLY A 2 9.80 7.28 34.57
C GLY A 2 10.33 7.98 33.30
N GLY A 3 11.08 9.08 33.42
CA GLY A 3 11.54 9.88 32.26
C GLY A 3 12.51 9.15 31.33
N ASN A 4 13.52 8.46 31.90
CA ASN A 4 14.50 7.71 31.11
C ASN A 4 13.87 6.52 30.37
N PHE A 5 12.82 5.91 30.94
CA PHE A 5 12.13 4.77 30.34
C PHE A 5 11.31 5.17 29.11
N ILE A 6 10.59 6.31 29.18
CA ILE A 6 9.81 6.85 28.05
C ILE A 6 10.73 7.28 26.91
N ILE A 7 11.85 7.94 27.22
CA ILE A 7 12.84 8.36 26.22
C ILE A 7 13.42 7.15 25.48
N VAL A 8 13.80 6.10 26.22
CA VAL A 8 14.32 4.85 25.61
C VAL A 8 13.26 4.18 24.74
N MET A 9 12.00 4.12 25.18
CA MET A 9 10.89 3.58 24.40
C MET A 9 10.70 4.33 23.07
N ASN A 10 10.76 5.66 23.09
CA ASN A 10 10.62 6.48 21.87
C ASN A 10 11.81 6.30 20.92
N ILE A 11 13.03 6.21 21.43
CA ILE A 11 14.22 5.96 20.61
C ILE A 11 14.13 4.59 19.92
N ILE A 12 13.66 3.56 20.63
CA ILE A 12 13.45 2.23 20.07
C ILE A 12 12.41 2.27 18.95
N ARG A 13 11.25 2.89 19.20
CA ARG A 13 10.18 3.04 18.17
C ARG A 13 10.68 3.76 16.92
N LEU A 14 11.38 4.89 17.08
CA LEU A 14 11.95 5.64 15.96
C LEU A 14 12.99 4.82 15.19
N SER A 15 13.86 4.09 15.90
CA SER A 15 14.85 3.22 15.27
C SER A 15 14.19 2.13 14.43
N ILE A 16 13.16 1.47 14.96
CA ILE A 16 12.38 0.46 14.25
C ILE A 16 11.68 1.07 13.02
N LEU A 17 11.06 2.24 13.17
CA LEU A 17 10.39 2.94 12.05
C LEU A 17 11.35 3.30 10.92
N ILE A 18 12.56 3.76 11.24
CA ILE A 18 13.57 4.08 10.23
C ILE A 18 14.01 2.81 9.50
N ILE A 19 14.26 1.72 10.22
CA ILE A 19 14.67 0.44 9.63
C ILE A 19 13.57 -0.13 8.72
N LEU A 20 12.33 -0.14 9.20
CA LEU A 20 11.17 -0.59 8.41
C LEU A 20 10.94 0.33 7.21
N GLY A 21 11.00 1.65 7.38
CA GLY A 21 10.83 2.62 6.30
C GLY A 21 11.88 2.46 5.20
N LEU A 22 13.16 2.30 5.56
CA LEU A 22 14.22 1.99 4.60
C LEU A 22 13.98 0.65 3.89
N GLY A 23 13.51 -0.36 4.63
CA GLY A 23 13.09 -1.64 4.06
C GLY A 23 11.97 -1.49 3.03
N ALA A 24 10.92 -0.74 3.35
CA ALA A 24 9.78 -0.49 2.45
C ALA A 24 10.23 0.20 1.16
N ILE A 25 11.11 1.20 1.26
CA ILE A 25 11.69 1.91 0.11
C ILE A 25 12.56 0.97 -0.73
N TRP A 26 13.37 0.12 -0.10
CA TRP A 26 14.21 -0.85 -0.80
C TRP A 26 13.38 -1.84 -1.62
N PHE A 27 12.32 -2.40 -1.02
CA PHE A 27 11.40 -3.29 -1.72
C PHE A 27 10.60 -2.56 -2.81
N ALA A 28 10.18 -1.32 -2.58
CA ALA A 28 9.51 -0.50 -3.58
C ALA A 28 10.42 -0.20 -4.79
N TRP A 29 11.70 0.11 -4.56
CA TRP A 29 12.68 0.24 -5.64
C TRP A 29 12.81 -1.07 -6.42
N ARG A 30 12.95 -2.20 -5.71
CA ARG A 30 13.15 -3.54 -6.30
C ARG A 30 12.03 -3.96 -7.25
N VAL A 31 10.80 -3.47 -7.06
CA VAL A 31 9.67 -3.65 -7.99
C VAL A 31 10.01 -3.15 -9.39
N PHE A 32 10.62 -1.97 -9.50
CA PHE A 32 10.96 -1.34 -10.79
C PHE A 32 12.24 -1.90 -11.44
N MET A 33 13.15 -2.45 -10.63
CA MET A 33 14.43 -2.97 -11.13
C MET A 33 14.34 -4.42 -11.64
N THR A 34 13.26 -5.12 -11.28
CA THR A 34 13.13 -6.55 -11.56
C THR A 34 12.41 -6.77 -12.90
N SER A 35 13.00 -7.57 -13.79
CA SER A 35 12.42 -7.90 -15.11
C SER A 35 11.30 -8.95 -15.05
N SER A 36 11.33 -9.84 -14.05
CA SER A 36 10.28 -10.85 -13.87
C SER A 36 9.09 -10.28 -13.10
N MET A 37 7.90 -10.48 -13.66
CA MET A 37 6.66 -9.96 -13.09
C MET A 37 6.35 -10.55 -11.70
N VAL A 38 6.60 -11.85 -11.52
CA VAL A 38 6.37 -12.54 -10.23
C VAL A 38 7.28 -11.99 -9.13
N ARG A 39 8.56 -11.80 -9.44
CA ARG A 39 9.52 -11.27 -8.47
C ARG A 39 9.25 -9.81 -8.15
N SER A 40 8.74 -9.04 -9.11
CA SER A 40 8.25 -7.68 -8.88
C SER A 40 7.04 -7.69 -7.93
N ALA A 41 6.05 -8.54 -8.17
CA ALA A 41 4.86 -8.66 -7.32
C ALA A 41 5.19 -9.11 -5.88
N LEU A 42 6.10 -10.08 -5.69
CA LEU A 42 6.57 -10.49 -4.36
C LEU A 42 7.33 -9.36 -3.64
N SER A 43 8.10 -8.55 -4.38
CA SER A 43 8.75 -7.36 -3.83
C SER A 43 7.73 -6.32 -3.37
N LEU A 44 6.66 -6.12 -4.13
CA LEU A 44 5.57 -5.23 -3.79
C LEU A 44 4.81 -5.72 -2.55
N LEU A 45 4.54 -7.03 -2.46
CA LEU A 45 3.93 -7.67 -1.29
C LEU A 45 4.76 -7.42 -0.04
N ALA A 46 6.09 -7.62 -0.13
CA ALA A 46 6.99 -7.35 0.98
C ALA A 46 6.94 -5.88 1.41
N SER A 47 6.90 -4.94 0.46
CA SER A 47 6.75 -3.50 0.76
C SER A 47 5.43 -3.20 1.50
N MET A 48 4.30 -3.76 1.05
CA MET A 48 3.00 -3.56 1.69
C MET A 48 2.91 -4.21 3.08
N ALA A 49 3.53 -5.38 3.27
CA ALA A 49 3.63 -6.02 4.59
C ALA A 49 4.46 -5.17 5.57
N ILE A 50 5.55 -4.55 5.11
CA ILE A 50 6.36 -3.63 5.91
C ILE A 50 5.56 -2.39 6.29
N LEU A 51 4.76 -1.83 5.39
CA LEU A 51 3.85 -0.72 5.72
C LEU A 51 2.83 -1.12 6.80
N GLY A 52 2.29 -2.35 6.73
CA GLY A 52 1.43 -2.90 7.79
C GLY A 52 2.16 -2.97 9.14
N MET A 53 3.41 -3.44 9.15
CA MET A 53 4.25 -3.43 10.36
C MET A 53 4.52 -2.02 10.88
N MET A 54 4.72 -1.03 9.99
CA MET A 54 4.90 0.37 10.39
C MET A 54 3.65 0.91 11.10
N PHE A 55 2.44 0.58 10.64
CA PHE A 55 1.21 0.96 11.36
C PHE A 55 1.12 0.36 12.76
N LEU A 56 1.56 -0.89 12.95
CA LEU A 56 1.61 -1.50 14.29
C LEU A 56 2.59 -0.76 15.23
N VAL A 57 3.73 -0.33 14.71
CA VAL A 57 4.72 0.45 15.50
C VAL A 57 4.20 1.84 15.84
N MET A 58 3.36 2.42 14.99
CA MET A 58 2.69 3.71 15.23
C MET A 58 1.41 3.59 16.08
N GLU A 59 1.20 2.45 16.75
CA GLU A 59 0.03 2.18 17.60
C GLU A 59 -1.31 2.23 16.85
N ALA A 60 -1.29 2.12 15.51
CA ALA A 60 -2.46 2.01 14.65
C ALA A 60 -2.77 0.54 14.36
N GLU A 61 -3.08 -0.23 15.41
CA GLU A 61 -3.15 -1.69 15.36
C GLU A 61 -4.19 -2.21 14.35
N PHE A 62 -5.40 -1.66 14.37
CA PHE A 62 -6.47 -2.06 13.46
C PHE A 62 -6.10 -1.81 12.00
N LEU A 63 -5.56 -0.63 11.69
CA LEU A 63 -5.10 -0.32 10.33
C LEU A 63 -3.94 -1.20 9.89
N GLY A 64 -2.99 -1.50 10.79
CA GLY A 64 -1.89 -2.42 10.49
C GLY A 64 -2.37 -3.83 10.15
N VAL A 65 -3.31 -4.37 10.92
CA VAL A 65 -3.91 -5.68 10.63
C VAL A 65 -4.71 -5.64 9.33
N LEU A 66 -5.54 -4.63 9.10
CA LEU A 66 -6.29 -4.49 7.84
C LEU A 66 -5.37 -4.38 6.63
N GLN A 67 -4.28 -3.62 6.74
CA GLN A 67 -3.28 -3.48 5.69
C GLN A 67 -2.66 -4.82 5.32
N ILE A 68 -2.28 -5.63 6.31
CA ILE A 68 -1.70 -6.96 6.05
C ILE A 68 -2.77 -7.90 5.47
N MET A 69 -3.98 -7.92 6.05
CA MET A 69 -5.05 -8.83 5.64
C MET A 69 -5.57 -8.51 4.23
N MET A 70 -5.77 -7.24 3.89
CA MET A 70 -6.33 -6.85 2.59
C MET A 70 -5.25 -6.78 1.51
N MET A 71 -4.24 -5.92 1.67
CA MET A 71 -3.28 -5.65 0.60
C MET A 71 -2.33 -6.83 0.33
N ALA A 72 -1.84 -7.51 1.37
CA ALA A 72 -0.95 -8.64 1.16
C ALA A 72 -1.69 -9.82 0.49
N THR A 73 -2.93 -10.09 0.92
CA THR A 73 -3.76 -11.15 0.34
C THR A 73 -4.12 -10.85 -1.11
N GLU A 74 -4.62 -9.63 -1.40
CA GLU A 74 -4.97 -9.21 -2.76
C GLU A 74 -3.79 -9.40 -3.73
N MET A 75 -2.64 -8.82 -3.38
CA MET A 75 -1.47 -8.88 -4.26
C MET A 75 -0.88 -10.28 -4.36
N SER A 76 -0.96 -11.10 -3.30
CA SER A 76 -0.53 -12.51 -3.38
C SER A 76 -1.36 -13.30 -4.38
N ILE A 77 -2.69 -13.11 -4.36
CA ILE A 77 -3.61 -13.80 -5.26
C ILE A 77 -3.38 -13.33 -6.69
N MET A 78 -3.27 -12.01 -6.92
CA MET A 78 -2.97 -11.47 -8.24
C MET A 78 -1.62 -11.99 -8.76
N ALA A 79 -0.57 -12.01 -7.93
CA ALA A 79 0.75 -12.51 -8.33
C ALA A 79 0.72 -13.98 -8.77
N ILE A 80 -0.02 -14.83 -8.04
CA ILE A 80 -0.18 -16.25 -8.39
C ILE A 80 -0.95 -16.41 -9.70
N PHE A 81 -2.10 -15.74 -9.84
CA PHE A 81 -2.87 -15.82 -11.08
C PHE A 81 -2.12 -15.26 -12.29
N MET A 82 -1.30 -14.24 -12.08
CA MET A 82 -0.45 -13.69 -13.13
C MET A 82 0.61 -14.68 -13.60
N MET A 83 1.25 -15.39 -12.66
CA MET A 83 2.19 -16.47 -12.99
C MET A 83 1.50 -17.60 -13.76
N MET A 84 0.25 -17.91 -13.42
CA MET A 84 -0.51 -18.99 -14.04
C MET A 84 -1.03 -18.65 -15.45
N TYR A 85 -1.45 -17.40 -15.69
CA TYR A 85 -2.16 -17.02 -16.90
C TYR A 85 -1.38 -16.13 -17.88
N MET A 86 -0.17 -15.67 -17.56
CA MET A 86 0.65 -14.93 -18.52
C MET A 86 1.48 -15.84 -19.42
N MET A 87 1.51 -15.47 -20.70
CA MET A 87 2.21 -16.19 -21.78
C MET A 87 3.75 -16.09 -21.69
N ASP A 88 4.29 -15.07 -21.03
CA ASP A 88 5.71 -14.96 -20.66
C ASP A 88 5.89 -14.18 -19.33
N PRO A 89 5.81 -14.87 -18.17
CA PRO A 89 5.98 -14.24 -16.86
C PRO A 89 7.44 -13.85 -16.56
N GLY A 90 8.39 -14.25 -17.43
CA GLY A 90 9.83 -14.01 -17.31
C GLY A 90 10.31 -12.71 -17.96
N GLY A 91 9.49 -12.09 -18.81
CA GLY A 91 9.83 -10.82 -19.46
C GLY A 91 11.01 -10.93 -20.44
N MET A 92 11.08 -12.04 -21.20
CA MET A 92 12.21 -12.35 -22.09
C MET A 92 12.04 -11.76 -23.51
N GLY A 93 11.00 -10.99 -23.75
CA GLY A 93 10.83 -10.21 -24.97
C GLY A 93 11.75 -9.00 -25.00
N ASN A 94 12.85 -9.07 -25.76
CA ASN A 94 13.73 -7.94 -26.06
C ASN A 94 13.01 -6.93 -26.99
N MET A 95 12.05 -6.20 -26.45
CA MET A 95 11.44 -5.05 -27.10
C MET A 95 11.63 -3.82 -26.21
N ASP A 96 12.72 -3.08 -26.45
CA ASP A 96 12.94 -1.79 -25.80
C ASP A 96 12.04 -0.73 -26.46
N MET A 97 10.86 -0.52 -25.88
CA MET A 97 9.93 0.55 -26.24
C MET A 97 10.17 1.81 -25.39
N SER A 98 11.41 2.12 -25.02
CA SER A 98 11.72 3.31 -24.22
C SER A 98 11.76 4.60 -25.06
N HIS A 99 10.59 5.14 -25.38
CA HIS A 99 10.50 6.55 -25.76
C HIS A 99 10.58 7.40 -24.48
N GLN A 100 11.74 8.02 -24.23
CA GLN A 100 11.96 9.09 -23.21
C GLN A 100 12.21 8.66 -21.74
N LYS A 101 13.04 7.64 -21.49
CA LYS A 101 13.50 7.25 -20.13
C LYS A 101 14.02 8.42 -19.29
N LYS A 102 14.71 9.39 -19.92
CA LYS A 102 15.27 10.57 -19.25
C LYS A 102 14.18 11.51 -18.70
N LEU A 103 13.06 11.68 -19.40
CA LEU A 103 11.96 12.52 -18.92
C LEU A 103 11.24 11.87 -17.74
N SER A 104 11.00 10.56 -17.77
CA SER A 104 10.39 9.84 -16.64
C SER A 104 11.23 9.91 -15.37
N ILE A 105 12.56 9.79 -15.49
CA ILE A 105 13.45 9.95 -14.33
C ILE A 105 13.39 11.40 -13.82
N GLY A 106 13.43 12.38 -14.73
CA GLY A 106 13.30 13.80 -14.40
C GLY A 106 12.01 14.12 -13.64
N THR A 107 10.86 13.64 -14.11
CA THR A 107 9.56 13.91 -13.45
C THR A 107 9.46 13.25 -12.08
N SER A 108 9.96 12.02 -11.92
CA SER A 108 9.96 11.33 -10.62
C SER A 108 10.82 12.04 -9.56
N LEU A 109 12.00 12.53 -9.95
CA LEU A 109 12.88 13.31 -9.06
C LEU A 109 12.25 14.64 -8.66
N VAL A 110 11.66 15.35 -9.63
CA VAL A 110 10.97 16.63 -9.39
C VAL A 110 9.77 16.44 -8.46
N ALA A 111 8.95 15.41 -8.70
CA ALA A 111 7.81 15.09 -7.83
C ALA A 111 8.27 14.68 -6.41
N GLY A 112 9.30 13.84 -6.31
CA GLY A 112 9.86 13.44 -5.01
C GLY A 112 10.42 14.62 -4.22
N ALA A 113 11.18 15.50 -4.89
CA ALA A 113 11.71 16.71 -4.27
C ALA A 113 10.59 17.65 -3.78
N MET A 114 9.52 17.82 -4.58
CA MET A 114 8.36 18.62 -4.17
C MET A 114 7.70 18.09 -2.89
N VAL A 115 7.53 16.76 -2.77
CA VAL A 115 6.95 16.16 -1.56
C VAL A 115 7.86 16.38 -0.35
N ILE A 116 9.18 16.19 -0.50
CA ILE A 116 10.16 16.41 0.58
C ILE A 116 10.13 17.87 1.06
N VAL A 117 10.09 18.82 0.11
CA VAL A 117 9.96 20.25 0.42
C VAL A 117 8.65 20.51 1.17
N ALA A 118 7.51 20.04 0.65
CA ALA A 118 6.21 20.24 1.29
C ALA A 118 6.18 19.71 2.74
N VAL A 119 6.73 18.51 2.98
CA VAL A 119 6.82 17.92 4.32
C VAL A 119 7.75 18.71 5.23
N SER A 120 8.85 19.22 4.71
CA SER A 120 9.85 19.99 5.48
C SER A 120 9.37 21.39 5.88
N PHE A 121 8.55 22.03 5.06
CA PHE A 121 7.97 23.35 5.34
C PHE A 121 6.63 23.28 6.10
N SER A 122 6.08 22.09 6.30
CA SER A 122 4.84 21.91 7.05
C SER A 122 5.10 21.98 8.56
N ASN A 123 4.41 22.88 9.26
CA ASN A 123 4.44 22.94 10.71
C ASN A 123 3.52 21.85 11.28
N TRP A 124 4.13 20.76 11.73
CA TRP A 124 3.43 19.70 12.44
C TRP A 124 3.10 20.16 13.86
N GLU A 125 1.85 19.97 14.28
CA GLU A 125 1.39 20.28 15.65
C GLU A 125 2.05 19.34 16.69
N THR A 126 1.85 19.62 17.97
CA THR A 126 2.56 18.92 19.06
C THR A 126 2.28 17.43 19.06
N ILE A 127 3.31 16.65 19.43
CA ILE A 127 3.23 15.20 19.54
C ILE A 127 2.19 14.85 20.61
N ALA A 128 1.19 14.04 20.24
CA ALA A 128 0.20 13.54 21.17
C ALA A 128 0.88 12.79 22.32
N THR A 129 0.69 13.26 23.54
CA THR A 129 1.33 12.69 24.74
C THR A 129 0.58 11.49 25.31
N GLU A 130 -0.68 11.31 24.92
CA GLU A 130 -1.51 10.18 25.32
C GLU A 130 -2.16 9.54 24.10
N VAL A 131 -1.88 8.26 23.89
CA VAL A 131 -2.53 7.45 22.86
C VAL A 131 -3.60 6.59 23.53
N PRO A 132 -4.87 6.67 23.09
CA PRO A 132 -5.95 5.83 23.62
C PRO A 132 -5.64 4.35 23.44
N THR A 133 -6.20 3.50 24.31
CA THR A 133 -6.05 2.05 24.19
C THR A 133 -6.61 1.53 22.86
N PRO A 134 -6.06 0.44 22.28
CA PRO A 134 -6.50 -0.09 20.99
C PRO A 134 -8.01 -0.38 20.93
N ALA A 135 -8.60 -0.87 22.03
CA ALA A 135 -10.04 -1.11 22.11
C ALA A 135 -10.87 0.18 21.98
N LYS A 136 -10.40 1.28 22.57
CA LYS A 136 -11.07 2.58 22.48
C LYS A 136 -10.90 3.18 21.08
N GLN A 137 -9.71 3.07 20.48
CA GLN A 137 -9.49 3.50 19.09
C GLN A 137 -10.43 2.78 18.10
N ASN A 138 -10.63 1.47 18.26
CA ASN A 138 -11.54 0.70 17.42
C ASN A 138 -13.00 1.12 17.60
N TYR A 139 -13.40 1.35 18.85
CA TYR A 139 -14.73 1.86 19.16
C TYR A 139 -14.95 3.24 18.53
N ASP A 140 -14.01 4.17 18.73
CA ASP A 140 -14.08 5.52 18.20
C ASP A 140 -14.09 5.54 16.66
N LEU A 141 -13.29 4.68 16.03
CA LEU A 141 -13.31 4.49 14.57
C LEU A 141 -14.67 3.98 14.08
N GLY A 142 -15.26 2.99 14.75
CA GLY A 142 -16.58 2.48 14.43
C GLY A 142 -17.67 3.57 14.57
N MET A 143 -17.59 4.37 15.63
CA MET A 143 -18.52 5.48 15.84
C MET A 143 -18.36 6.57 14.78
N GLU A 144 -17.14 6.89 14.37
CA GLU A 144 -16.86 7.87 13.30
C GLU A 144 -17.37 7.37 11.94
N LEU A 145 -17.19 6.08 11.65
CA LEU A 145 -17.72 5.42 10.45
C LEU A 145 -19.25 5.45 10.40
N MET A 146 -19.92 5.13 11.50
CA MET A 146 -21.38 5.05 11.56
C MET A 146 -22.07 6.42 11.65
N LYS A 147 -21.36 7.47 12.08
CA LYS A 147 -21.92 8.82 12.23
C LYS A 147 -21.49 9.73 11.10
N ARG A 148 -20.27 10.26 11.19
CA ARG A 148 -19.79 11.33 10.32
C ARG A 148 -19.41 10.82 8.93
N SER A 149 -18.87 9.61 8.84
CA SER A 149 -18.39 9.02 7.58
C SER A 149 -19.37 8.02 6.95
N MET A 150 -20.64 8.00 7.38
CA MET A 150 -21.63 7.03 6.89
C MET A 150 -21.83 7.10 5.37
N MET A 151 -21.89 8.30 4.80
CA MET A 151 -22.01 8.49 3.35
C MET A 151 -20.78 7.98 2.59
N ILE A 152 -19.57 8.12 3.17
CA ILE A 152 -18.33 7.61 2.57
C ILE A 152 -18.34 6.08 2.61
N PHE A 153 -18.83 5.49 3.71
CA PHE A 153 -18.96 4.04 3.84
C PHE A 153 -19.93 3.44 2.82
N GLU A 154 -21.10 4.08 2.62
CA GLU A 154 -22.09 3.64 1.63
C GLU A 154 -21.58 3.77 0.19
N THR A 155 -20.90 4.87 -0.13
CA THR A 155 -20.29 5.07 -1.46
C THR A 155 -19.13 4.13 -1.72
N ALA A 156 -18.33 3.78 -0.70
CA ALA A 156 -17.31 2.74 -0.82
C ALA A 156 -17.93 1.37 -1.07
N GLY A 157 -18.97 1.00 -0.33
CA GLY A 157 -19.68 -0.28 -0.51
C GLY A 157 -20.32 -0.43 -1.89
N THR A 158 -20.98 0.62 -2.38
CA THR A 158 -21.54 0.64 -3.75
C THR A 158 -20.46 0.58 -4.81
N SER A 159 -19.31 1.25 -4.62
CA SER A 159 -18.17 1.18 -5.53
C SER A 159 -17.61 -0.24 -5.63
N ILE A 160 -17.49 -0.95 -4.50
CA ILE A 160 -17.04 -2.36 -4.48
C ILE A 160 -18.05 -3.27 -5.20
N LEU A 161 -19.36 -3.06 -4.98
CA LEU A 161 -20.40 -3.81 -5.66
C LEU A 161 -20.34 -3.60 -7.19
N VAL A 162 -20.20 -2.35 -7.63
CA VAL A 162 -20.05 -2.03 -9.06
C VAL A 162 -18.78 -2.64 -9.63
N ALA A 163 -17.64 -2.54 -8.92
CA ALA A 163 -16.38 -3.14 -9.35
C ALA A 163 -16.51 -4.67 -9.54
N MET A 164 -17.21 -5.36 -8.64
CA MET A 164 -17.44 -6.81 -8.73
C MET A 164 -18.29 -7.18 -9.96
N ILE A 165 -19.36 -6.43 -10.22
CA ILE A 165 -20.22 -6.65 -11.40
C ILE A 165 -19.43 -6.42 -12.69
N VAL A 166 -18.71 -5.29 -12.78
CA VAL A 166 -17.91 -4.93 -13.95
C VAL A 166 -16.80 -5.96 -14.19
N SER A 167 -16.07 -6.36 -13.15
CA SER A 167 -15.01 -7.37 -13.25
C SER A 167 -15.55 -8.73 -13.70
N THR A 168 -16.74 -9.14 -13.24
CA THR A 168 -17.33 -10.40 -13.66
C THR A 168 -17.84 -10.33 -15.10
N ALA A 169 -18.48 -9.21 -15.46
CA ALA A 169 -18.98 -8.99 -16.82
C ALA A 169 -17.86 -8.96 -17.87
N THR A 170 -16.69 -8.39 -17.54
CA THR A 170 -15.53 -8.37 -18.43
C THR A 170 -14.78 -9.70 -18.51
N ALA A 171 -14.87 -10.54 -17.48
CA ALA A 171 -14.23 -11.86 -17.46
C ALA A 171 -15.02 -12.93 -18.24
N LEU A 172 -16.32 -12.74 -18.49
CA LEU A 172 -17.14 -13.70 -19.21
C LEU A 172 -16.85 -13.66 -20.72
N PRO A 173 -16.66 -14.82 -21.39
CA PRO A 173 -16.45 -14.87 -22.82
C PRO A 173 -17.74 -14.48 -23.56
N PHE A 174 -17.68 -13.42 -24.37
CA PHE A 174 -18.77 -13.08 -25.28
C PHE A 174 -18.86 -14.14 -26.37
N LYS A 175 -19.85 -15.03 -26.27
CA LYS A 175 -20.17 -15.96 -27.36
C LYS A 175 -20.84 -15.15 -28.48
N ASN A 176 -20.04 -14.75 -29.47
CA ASN A 176 -20.55 -14.11 -30.67
C ASN A 176 -21.47 -15.11 -31.40
N LYS A 177 -22.78 -14.86 -31.38
CA LYS A 177 -23.74 -15.63 -32.17
C LYS A 177 -23.68 -15.13 -33.62
N LYS A 178 -22.54 -15.37 -34.27
CA LYS A 178 -22.44 -15.38 -35.72
C LYS A 178 -21.98 -16.77 -36.08
N ASP A 179 -22.96 -17.57 -36.50
CA ASP A 179 -22.89 -18.44 -37.67
C ASP A 179 -24.34 -18.89 -37.94
N ASP A 180 -24.90 -18.32 -39.01
CA ASP A 180 -25.76 -18.96 -40.04
C ASP A 180 -25.87 -17.97 -41.22
#